data_AF-A0A1C4ANL2-F1
#
_entry.id   AF-A0A1C4ANL2-F1
#
_cell.length_a   1.000
_cell.length_b   1.000
_cell.length_c   1.000
_cell.angle_alpha   90.00
_cell.angle_beta   90.00
_cell.angle_gamma   90.00
#
_symmetry.space_group_name_H-M   'P 1'
#
loop_
_entity.id
_entity.type
_entity.pdbx_description
1 polymer ?
#
loop_
_entity_poly.entity_id
_entity_poly.type
_entity_poly.pdbx_seq_one_letter_code
_entity_poly.pdbx_strand_id
1 'polypeptide(L)'
;MKEANDFYFDEICQIHMPTWSKDRITLVGDAAYGPSPLSGQGTSLALVGAYVLAGELKNAHGDHSRAYVAYEKEMRKFVEKNQKIGKLAAGSMVEKSNFKIFLRNFMLRVPTLMVVQFKIISKMVAKAANGIELKDY
;
A
#
# COMPACT_ATOMS: atom_id res chain seq x y z
N MET A 1 -25.09 9.99 15.09
CA MET A 1 -23.85 10.80 15.01
C MET A 1 -23.88 11.94 16.02
N LYS A 2 -24.84 12.88 15.97
CA LYS A 2 -24.91 14.02 16.92
C LYS A 2 -25.31 13.65 18.36
N GLU A 3 -26.06 12.57 18.56
CA GLU A 3 -26.59 12.12 19.86
C GLU A 3 -25.89 10.86 20.40
N ALA A 4 -24.80 10.41 19.76
CA ALA A 4 -24.13 9.17 20.13
C ALA A 4 -23.07 9.42 21.21
N ASN A 5 -23.16 8.71 22.34
CA ASN A 5 -22.23 8.83 23.46
C ASN A 5 -20.86 8.17 23.22
N ASP A 6 -20.72 7.40 22.13
CA ASP A 6 -19.57 6.54 21.80
C ASP A 6 -19.16 6.62 20.32
N PHE A 7 -19.44 7.75 19.66
CA PHE A 7 -19.13 7.91 18.24
C PHE A 7 -17.63 7.79 17.94
N TYR A 8 -17.26 6.79 17.14
CA TYR A 8 -15.90 6.62 16.60
C TYR A 8 -15.89 6.85 15.08
N PHE A 9 -14.93 7.65 14.62
CA PHE A 9 -14.68 7.93 13.21
C PHE A 9 -13.21 7.73 12.92
N ASP A 10 -12.92 7.08 11.79
CA ASP A 10 -11.57 6.87 11.30
C ASP A 10 -11.52 7.12 9.79
N GLU A 11 -10.33 7.51 9.30
CA GLU A 11 -10.09 7.83 7.90
C GLU A 11 -9.25 6.74 7.22
N ILE A 12 -9.68 6.37 6.01
CA ILE A 12 -8.88 5.52 5.13
C ILE A 12 -8.29 6.39 4.03
N CYS A 13 -7.00 6.72 4.16
CA CYS A 13 -6.29 7.59 3.22
C CYS A 13 -5.06 6.92 2.59
N GLN A 14 -4.52 7.53 1.54
CA GLN A 14 -3.26 7.17 0.90
C GLN A 14 -2.35 8.40 0.82
N ILE A 15 -1.05 8.19 0.96
CA ILE A 15 -0.06 9.27 0.82
C ILE A 15 0.54 9.22 -0.60
N HIS A 16 0.29 10.26 -1.38
CA HIS A 16 0.79 10.43 -2.74
C HIS A 16 1.68 11.69 -2.78
N MET A 17 2.98 11.50 -2.99
CA MET A 17 3.94 12.59 -3.05
C MET A 17 4.76 12.52 -4.35
N PRO A 18 5.02 13.68 -5.00
CA PRO A 18 5.83 13.73 -6.21
C PRO A 18 7.28 13.31 -5.93
N THR A 19 7.83 13.66 -4.77
CA THR A 19 9.14 13.21 -4.27
C THR A 19 9.05 12.84 -2.80
N TRP A 20 9.92 11.94 -2.33
CA TRP A 20 9.95 11.54 -0.91
C TRP A 20 11.09 12.17 -0.13
N SER A 21 11.90 12.97 -0.80
CA SER A 21 13.11 13.56 -0.23
C SER A 21 13.22 15.03 -0.57
N LYS A 22 13.80 15.79 0.35
CA LYS A 22 14.17 17.19 0.18
C LYS A 22 15.43 17.47 0.99
N ASP A 23 16.46 17.97 0.32
CA ASP A 23 17.77 18.25 0.91
C ASP A 23 18.34 17.04 1.65
N ARG A 24 18.46 17.12 2.99
CA ARG A 24 18.98 16.04 3.84
C ARG A 24 17.89 15.17 4.47
N ILE A 25 16.61 15.45 4.19
CA ILE A 25 15.47 14.76 4.77
C ILE A 25 14.89 13.81 3.72
N THR A 26 14.66 12.56 4.11
CA THR A 26 13.94 11.58 3.31
C THR A 26 12.90 10.87 4.18
N LEU A 27 11.79 10.48 3.57
CA LEU A 27 10.69 9.79 4.23
C LEU A 27 10.69 8.31 3.85
N VAL A 28 10.26 7.46 4.78
CA VAL A 28 10.17 6.01 4.60
C VAL A 28 8.87 5.48 5.24
N GLY A 29 8.33 4.39 4.69
CA GLY A 29 7.09 3.79 5.16
C GLY A 29 5.88 4.68 4.86
N ASP A 30 4.90 4.63 5.76
CA ASP A 30 3.63 5.33 5.55
C ASP A 30 3.81 6.84 5.40
N ALA A 31 4.81 7.45 6.06
CA ALA A 31 5.12 8.87 5.92
C ALA A 31 5.41 9.30 4.47
N ALA A 32 5.92 8.40 3.63
CA ALA A 32 6.24 8.66 2.23
C ALA A 32 5.18 8.16 1.25
N TYR A 33 4.60 6.98 1.53
CA TYR A 33 3.81 6.23 0.56
C TYR A 33 2.75 5.30 1.16
N GLY A 34 2.14 5.73 2.27
CA GLY A 34 1.04 4.99 2.91
C GLY A 34 0.02 4.46 1.91
N PRO A 35 -0.15 3.12 1.77
CA PRO A 35 -0.98 2.51 0.72
C PRO A 35 -2.46 2.39 1.09
N SER A 36 -2.89 2.98 2.21
CA SER A 36 -4.12 2.69 2.96
C SER A 36 -4.08 1.33 3.69
N PRO A 37 -4.70 1.22 4.88
CA PRO A 37 -4.88 -0.05 5.59
C PRO A 37 -5.51 -1.14 4.73
N LEU A 38 -6.36 -0.76 3.76
CA LEU A 38 -7.06 -1.69 2.87
C LEU A 38 -6.15 -2.43 1.90
N SER A 39 -4.92 -1.96 1.71
CA SER A 39 -3.91 -2.72 0.94
C SER A 39 -3.37 -3.92 1.74
N GLY A 40 -3.31 -3.82 3.07
CA GLY A 40 -2.60 -4.76 3.95
C GLY A 40 -1.07 -4.74 3.78
N GLN A 41 -0.48 -3.69 3.20
CA GLN A 41 0.91 -3.69 2.73
C GLN A 41 1.83 -2.65 3.39
N GLY A 42 1.34 -1.88 4.36
CA GLY A 42 2.12 -0.83 5.03
C GLY A 42 3.44 -1.37 5.60
N THR A 43 3.39 -2.47 6.35
CA THR A 43 4.58 -3.11 6.93
C THR A 43 5.55 -3.63 5.86
N SER A 44 5.06 -4.30 4.82
CA SER A 44 5.90 -4.78 3.71
C SER A 44 6.62 -3.63 3.03
N LEU A 45 5.91 -2.54 2.71
CA LEU A 45 6.48 -1.35 2.08
C LEU A 45 7.50 -0.67 3.00
N ALA A 46 7.24 -0.58 4.30
CA ALA A 46 8.16 0.00 5.27
C ALA A 46 9.47 -0.81 5.36
N LEU A 47 9.38 -2.15 5.45
CA LEU A 47 10.55 -3.03 5.55
C LEU A 47 11.41 -2.97 4.27
N VAL A 48 10.78 -3.14 3.12
CA VAL A 48 11.47 -3.06 1.81
C VAL A 48 12.06 -1.66 1.62
N GLY A 49 11.29 -0.63 1.91
CA GLY A 49 11.72 0.75 1.78
C GLY A 49 12.91 1.09 2.68
N ALA A 50 12.93 0.58 3.91
CA ALA A 50 14.08 0.75 4.81
C ALA A 50 15.33 0.05 4.28
N TYR A 51 15.20 -1.18 3.78
CA TYR A 51 16.31 -1.94 3.20
C TYR A 51 16.91 -1.22 1.98
N VAL A 52 16.08 -0.83 1.01
CA VAL A 52 16.52 -0.13 -0.19
C VAL A 52 17.16 1.21 0.16
N LEU A 53 16.54 2.00 1.06
CA LEU A 53 17.10 3.29 1.47
C LEU A 53 18.49 3.15 2.10
N ALA A 54 18.65 2.21 3.04
CA ALA A 54 19.93 1.95 3.69
C ALA A 54 21.00 1.49 2.69
N GLY A 55 20.61 0.62 1.75
CA GLY A 55 21.48 0.13 0.69
C GLY A 55 21.95 1.22 -0.28
N GLU A 56 21.04 2.05 -0.77
CA GLU A 56 21.40 3.16 -1.66
C GLU A 56 22.25 4.22 -0.93
N LEU A 57 22.02 4.45 0.36
CA LEU A 57 22.88 5.31 1.18
C LEU A 57 24.30 4.74 1.31
N LYS A 58 24.43 3.43 1.56
CA LYS A 58 25.73 2.73 1.61
C LYS A 58 26.49 2.89 0.29
N ASN A 59 25.82 2.60 -0.83
CA ASN A 59 26.41 2.69 -2.18
C ASN A 59 26.73 4.12 -2.62
N ALA A 60 26.11 5.13 -2.01
CA ALA A 60 26.35 6.53 -2.33
C ALA A 60 27.62 7.12 -1.71
N HIS A 61 28.28 6.43 -0.78
CA HIS A 61 29.51 6.89 -0.13
C HIS A 61 29.46 8.35 0.38
N GLY A 62 28.31 8.74 0.94
CA GLY A 62 28.06 10.09 1.49
C GLY A 62 27.27 11.04 0.59
N ASP A 63 27.06 10.71 -0.70
CA ASP A 63 26.20 11.48 -1.61
C ASP A 63 24.70 11.14 -1.41
N HIS A 64 24.10 11.71 -0.37
CA HIS A 64 22.69 11.46 -0.05
C HIS A 64 21.73 11.86 -1.18
N SER A 65 22.06 12.89 -1.98
CA SER A 65 21.23 13.33 -3.11
C SER A 65 21.10 12.23 -4.16
N ARG A 66 22.21 11.55 -4.47
CA ARG A 66 22.21 10.38 -5.35
C ARG A 66 21.45 9.20 -4.75
N ALA A 67 21.68 8.91 -3.47
CA ALA A 67 21.01 7.81 -2.77
C ALA A 67 19.48 7.96 -2.79
N TYR A 68 18.97 9.16 -2.50
CA TYR A 68 17.54 9.43 -2.42
C TYR A 68 16.83 9.26 -3.77
N VAL A 69 17.46 9.69 -4.87
CA VAL A 69 16.91 9.47 -6.21
C VAL A 69 16.89 7.98 -6.57
N ALA A 70 17.96 7.23 -6.24
CA ALA A 70 18.02 5.81 -6.50
C ALA A 70 17.00 5.01 -5.68
N TYR A 71 16.88 5.34 -4.39
CA TYR A 71 15.87 4.81 -3.48
C TYR A 71 14.45 4.98 -4.04
N GLU A 72 14.13 6.21 -4.43
CA GLU A 72 12.82 6.56 -4.95
C GLU A 72 12.51 5.79 -6.25
N LYS A 73 13.48 5.73 -7.17
CA LYS A 73 13.36 5.02 -8.44
C LYS A 73 13.09 3.53 -8.26
N GLU A 74 13.79 2.90 -7.32
CA GLU A 74 13.65 1.46 -7.04
C GLU A 74 12.28 1.14 -6.47
N MET A 75 11.81 1.96 -5.53
CA MET A 75 10.57 1.71 -4.79
C MET A 75 9.30 2.17 -5.52
N ARG A 76 9.37 3.15 -6.44
CA ARG A 76 8.18 3.82 -7.01
C ARG A 76 7.16 2.85 -7.60
N LYS A 77 7.59 1.93 -8.47
CA LYS A 77 6.69 0.96 -9.12
C LYS A 77 6.05 0.00 -8.10
N PHE A 78 6.81 -0.40 -7.09
CA PHE A 78 6.33 -1.28 -6.03
C PHE A 78 5.27 -0.59 -5.18
N VAL A 79 5.53 0.66 -4.77
CA VAL A 79 4.57 1.52 -4.06
C VAL A 79 3.28 1.70 -4.84
N GLU A 80 3.35 2.14 -6.10
CA GLU A 80 2.18 2.45 -6.92
C GLU A 80 1.27 1.22 -7.12
N LYS A 81 1.87 0.04 -7.30
CA LYS A 81 1.15 -1.23 -7.39
C LYS A 81 0.35 -1.52 -6.11
N ASN A 82 0.95 -1.31 -4.95
CA ASN A 82 0.31 -1.53 -3.64
C ASN A 82 -0.78 -0.48 -3.36
N GLN A 83 -0.55 0.79 -3.72
CA GLN A 83 -1.57 1.84 -3.65
C GLN A 83 -2.77 1.54 -4.56
N LYS A 84 -2.54 1.03 -5.77
CA LYS A 84 -3.63 0.62 -6.67
C LYS A 84 -4.50 -0.48 -6.07
N ILE A 85 -3.89 -1.43 -5.34
CA ILE A 85 -4.63 -2.49 -4.64
C ILE A 85 -5.50 -1.91 -3.52
N GLY A 86 -4.95 -1.01 -2.68
CA GLY A 86 -5.72 -0.33 -1.64
C GLY A 86 -6.94 0.42 -2.21
N LYS A 87 -6.76 1.12 -3.34
CA LYS A 87 -7.86 1.82 -4.03
C LYS A 87 -8.94 0.88 -4.57
N LEU A 88 -8.55 -0.26 -5.14
CA LEU A 88 -9.49 -1.28 -5.61
C LEU A 88 -10.27 -1.91 -4.44
N ALA A 89 -9.58 -2.21 -3.34
CA ALA A 89 -10.22 -2.72 -2.12
C ALA A 89 -11.25 -1.72 -1.57
N ALA A 90 -10.90 -0.44 -1.49
CA ALA A 90 -11.81 0.63 -1.07
C ALA A 90 -13.09 0.69 -1.91
N GLY A 91 -12.96 0.60 -3.24
CA GLY A 91 -14.09 0.62 -4.17
C GLY A 91 -15.06 -0.57 -3.98
N SER A 92 -14.54 -1.74 -3.57
CA SER A 92 -15.37 -2.91 -3.28
C SER A 92 -16.16 -2.80 -1.96
N MET A 93 -15.66 -2.01 -1.01
CA MET A 93 -16.29 -1.79 0.30
C MET A 93 -17.36 -0.71 0.24
N VAL A 94 -17.04 0.44 -0.38
CA VAL A 94 -17.92 1.61 -0.48
C VAL A 94 -18.52 1.68 -1.89
N GLU A 95 -19.29 0.66 -2.26
CA GLU A 95 -19.90 0.56 -3.57
C GLU A 95 -21.28 1.26 -3.58
N LYS A 96 -21.50 2.19 -4.52
CA LYS A 96 -22.76 2.95 -4.63
C LYS A 96 -23.79 2.28 -5.54
N SER A 97 -23.43 1.19 -6.21
CA SER A 97 -24.30 0.48 -7.15
C SER A 97 -25.09 -0.64 -6.47
N ASN A 98 -26.42 -0.55 -6.51
CA ASN A 98 -27.33 -1.55 -5.96
C ASN A 98 -27.10 -2.96 -6.54
N PHE A 99 -26.77 -3.06 -7.83
CA PHE A 99 -26.49 -4.34 -8.47
C PHE A 99 -25.21 -5.00 -7.93
N LYS A 100 -24.15 -4.23 -7.76
CA LYS A 100 -22.89 -4.76 -7.21
C LYS A 100 -23.00 -5.07 -5.73
N ILE A 101 -23.76 -4.30 -4.96
CA ILE A 101 -24.11 -4.61 -3.57
C ILE A 101 -24.85 -5.95 -3.51
N PHE A 102 -25.84 -6.15 -4.38
CA PHE A 102 -26.56 -7.41 -4.50
C PHE A 102 -25.62 -8.57 -4.82
N LEU A 103 -24.77 -8.43 -5.85
CA LEU A 103 -23.81 -9.47 -6.25
C LEU A 103 -22.82 -9.81 -5.12
N ARG A 104 -22.27 -8.80 -4.45
CA ARG A 104 -21.39 -8.96 -3.29
C ARG A 104 -22.10 -9.71 -2.17
N ASN A 105 -23.31 -9.29 -1.80
CA ASN A 105 -24.07 -9.91 -0.72
C ASN A 105 -24.49 -11.35 -1.08
N PHE A 106 -24.76 -11.63 -2.35
CA PHE A 106 -24.99 -12.97 -2.84
C PHE A 106 -23.74 -13.84 -2.72
N MET A 107 -22.58 -13.36 -3.18
CA MET A 107 -21.29 -14.09 -3.04
C MET A 107 -20.96 -14.38 -1.57
N LEU A 108 -21.19 -13.44 -0.66
CA LEU A 108 -20.94 -13.63 0.78
C LEU A 108 -21.84 -14.70 1.42
N ARG A 109 -23.00 -15.01 0.82
CA ARG A 109 -23.92 -16.04 1.32
C ARG A 109 -23.62 -17.43 0.79
N VAL A 110 -22.71 -17.55 -0.19
CA VAL A 110 -22.36 -18.83 -0.82
C VAL A 110 -20.93 -19.22 -0.39
N PRO A 111 -20.76 -20.21 0.50
CA PRO A 111 -19.45 -20.54 1.07
C PRO A 111 -18.36 -20.84 0.05
N THR A 112 -18.69 -21.50 -1.05
CA THR A 112 -17.74 -21.83 -2.13
C THR A 112 -17.21 -20.58 -2.83
N LEU A 113 -18.09 -19.62 -3.12
CA LEU A 113 -17.70 -18.34 -3.73
C LEU A 113 -16.85 -17.51 -2.76
N MET A 114 -17.15 -17.55 -1.46
CA MET A 114 -16.35 -16.90 -0.43
C MET A 114 -14.91 -17.46 -0.36
N VAL A 115 -14.75 -18.78 -0.42
CA VAL A 115 -13.42 -19.43 -0.45
C VAL A 115 -12.64 -19.05 -1.70
N VAL A 116 -13.30 -18.99 -2.86
CA VAL A 116 -12.66 -18.56 -4.12
C VAL A 116 -12.24 -17.10 -4.03
N GLN A 117 -13.12 -16.22 -3.56
CA GLN A 117 -12.83 -14.79 -3.38
C GLN A 117 -11.65 -14.59 -2.43
N PHE A 118 -11.62 -15.29 -1.30
CA PHE A 118 -10.51 -15.23 -0.34
C PHE A 118 -9.19 -15.62 -1.00
N LYS A 119 -9.15 -16.74 -1.73
CA LYS A 119 -7.95 -17.18 -2.47
C LYS A 119 -7.47 -16.14 -3.49
N ILE A 120 -8.39 -15.46 -4.18
CA ILE A 120 -8.04 -14.41 -5.14
C ILE A 120 -7.39 -13.22 -4.41
N ILE A 121 -8.01 -12.73 -3.33
CA ILE A 121 -7.49 -11.61 -2.54
C ILE A 121 -6.12 -11.97 -1.97
N SER A 122 -5.96 -13.14 -1.35
CA SER A 122 -4.66 -13.59 -0.81
C SER A 122 -3.58 -13.66 -1.89
N LYS A 123 -3.91 -14.19 -3.09
CA LYS A 123 -2.97 -14.21 -4.22
C LYS A 123 -2.58 -12.81 -4.69
N MET A 124 -3.53 -11.88 -4.74
CA MET A 124 -3.25 -10.49 -5.12
C MET A 124 -2.31 -9.82 -4.11
N VAL A 125 -2.59 -9.96 -2.81
CA VAL A 125 -1.76 -9.45 -1.71
C VAL A 125 -0.35 -10.05 -1.78
N ALA A 126 -0.23 -11.37 -1.93
CA ALA A 126 1.07 -12.04 -2.04
C ALA A 126 1.86 -11.62 -3.30
N LYS A 127 1.18 -11.46 -4.46
CA LYS A 127 1.81 -10.97 -5.70
C LYS A 127 2.24 -9.50 -5.59
N ALA A 128 1.56 -8.73 -4.75
CA ALA A 128 1.94 -7.35 -4.47
C ALA A 128 3.21 -7.31 -3.63
N ALA A 129 3.26 -8.09 -2.54
CA ALA A 129 4.41 -8.19 -1.64
C ALA A 129 5.68 -8.69 -2.36
N ASN A 130 5.56 -9.67 -3.26
CA ASN A 130 6.67 -10.19 -4.06
C ASN A 130 6.88 -9.40 -5.38
N GLY A 131 6.40 -8.16 -5.44
CA GLY A 131 6.38 -7.35 -6.65
C GLY A 131 7.67 -6.59 -6.96
N ILE A 132 8.73 -6.79 -6.16
CA ILE A 132 10.01 -6.11 -6.26
C ILE A 132 11.13 -7.14 -6.17
N GLU A 133 12.11 -7.01 -7.04
CA GLU A 133 13.38 -7.74 -6.95
C GLU A 133 14.36 -6.83 -6.24
N LEU A 134 14.99 -7.33 -5.16
CA LEU A 134 15.85 -6.51 -4.33
C LEU A 134 17.30 -6.66 -4.78
N LYS A 135 18.01 -5.52 -4.86
CA LYS A 135 19.46 -5.51 -5.05
C LYS A 135 20.15 -6.08 -3.82
N ASP A 136 21.29 -6.70 -4.06
CA ASP A 136 22.28 -6.99 -3.01
C ASP A 136 23.17 -5.76 -2.82
N TYR A 137 23.23 -5.26 -1.58
CA TYR A 137 23.92 -4.01 -1.21
C TYR A 137 25.21 -4.24 -0.43
#